data_AF-A0A067PST0-F1
#
_entry.id   AF-A0A067PST0-F1
#
_cell.length_a   1.000
_cell.length_b   1.000
_cell.length_c   1.000
_cell.angle_alpha   90.00
_cell.angle_beta   90.00
_cell.angle_gamma   90.00
#
_symmetry.space_group_name_H-M   'P 1'
#
loop_
_entity.id
_entity.type
_entity.pdbx_description
1 polymer ?
#
loop_
_entity_poly.entity_id
_entity_poly.type
_entity_poly.pdbx_seq_one_letter_code
_entity_poly.pdbx_strand_id
1 'polypeptide(L)'
;MPTIGADLCTLTINPDLAGVGVRVAFYVEALLCIVCAPFISDPKLWISLARWSLFYNLCLLLSTIILLKTSQNISLVDGLVVTTLSSLSDVAVYNAVIWKEADTSAKTLRLALFSNSLVYYVLGITVWASAPIFGLSSDCHTNAHVVFALIGFPVRATVLWLRVLMITLMSLGLLIAAIGFMSGSDLKLPPFMSIAFSRHGNSESLKRWLLAATMPLSVATCVLTIVTTERTLSVNGLRNGTVQWTLGQLMAVLLLGHPIGEIVTKVFSIYFSEKKHGNCNCGFSMA
;
A
#
# COMPACT_ATOMS: atom_id res chain seq x y z
N MET A 1 39.31 -15.09 -0.29
CA MET A 1 37.91 -14.85 -0.67
C MET A 1 37.83 -14.95 -2.19
N PRO A 2 37.13 -15.94 -2.76
CA PRO A 2 37.12 -16.13 -4.21
C PRO A 2 36.31 -15.01 -4.86
N THR A 3 36.94 -14.28 -5.77
CA THR A 3 36.31 -13.36 -6.70
C THR A 3 35.49 -14.18 -7.69
N ILE A 4 34.21 -14.34 -7.38
CA ILE A 4 33.19 -14.85 -8.30
C ILE A 4 33.27 -13.97 -9.56
N GLY A 5 33.58 -14.59 -10.69
CA GLY A 5 33.55 -13.92 -12.00
C GLY A 5 32.22 -13.19 -12.14
N ALA A 6 32.29 -11.90 -12.41
CA ALA A 6 31.13 -11.06 -12.64
C ALA A 6 30.42 -11.56 -13.91
N ASP A 7 29.43 -12.43 -13.73
CA ASP A 7 28.40 -12.63 -14.74
C ASP A 7 27.80 -11.25 -15.03
N LEU A 8 27.96 -10.81 -16.27
CA LEU A 8 27.80 -9.45 -16.78
C LEU A 8 26.35 -8.91 -16.76
N CYS A 9 25.47 -9.48 -15.94
CA CYS A 9 24.11 -9.02 -15.73
C CYS A 9 24.09 -7.92 -14.68
N THR A 10 24.46 -6.71 -15.10
CA THR A 10 24.35 -5.53 -14.25
C THR A 10 22.88 -5.30 -13.93
N LEU A 11 22.47 -5.66 -12.72
CA LEU A 11 21.13 -5.42 -12.24
C LEU A 11 20.89 -3.91 -12.17
N THR A 12 20.02 -3.39 -13.03
CA THR A 12 19.63 -1.99 -13.04
C THR A 12 18.33 -1.80 -12.28
N ILE A 13 18.18 -0.63 -11.65
CA ILE A 13 16.94 -0.24 -10.97
C ILE A 13 16.34 0.96 -11.69
N ASN A 14 15.03 0.97 -11.86
CA ASN A 14 14.34 2.10 -12.46
C ASN A 14 14.01 3.14 -11.36
N PRO A 15 14.67 4.32 -11.36
CA PRO A 15 14.44 5.34 -10.34
C PRO A 15 13.01 5.90 -10.36
N ASP A 16 12.27 5.83 -11.46
CA ASP A 16 10.87 6.30 -11.51
C ASP A 16 9.89 5.32 -10.85
N LEU A 17 10.28 4.07 -10.61
CA LEU A 17 9.45 3.05 -9.97
C LEU A 17 9.89 2.72 -8.53
N ALA A 18 11.20 2.54 -8.33
CA ALA A 18 11.78 2.12 -7.06
C ALA A 18 12.68 3.19 -6.41
N GLY A 19 12.61 4.41 -6.93
CA GLY A 19 13.36 5.56 -6.45
C GLY A 19 13.06 5.94 -5.00
N VAL A 20 13.98 6.69 -4.38
CA VAL A 20 13.80 7.15 -3.00
C VAL A 20 12.56 8.03 -2.85
N GLY A 21 12.28 8.95 -3.79
CA GLY A 21 11.10 9.81 -3.71
C GLY A 21 9.77 9.05 -3.77
N VAL A 22 9.66 8.05 -4.66
CA VAL A 22 8.47 7.18 -4.75
C VAL A 22 8.28 6.40 -3.44
N ARG A 23 9.34 5.76 -2.94
CA ARG A 23 9.27 5.00 -1.68
C ARG A 23 8.86 5.89 -0.49
N VAL A 24 9.51 7.04 -0.33
CA VAL A 24 9.17 8.00 0.73
C VAL A 24 7.71 8.44 0.61
N ALA A 25 7.21 8.67 -0.60
CA ALA A 25 5.82 9.04 -0.81
C ALA A 25 4.86 7.96 -0.30
N PHE A 26 5.04 6.71 -0.72
CA PHE A 26 4.22 5.60 -0.25
C PHE A 26 4.34 5.37 1.27
N TYR A 27 5.53 5.56 1.86
CA TYR A 27 5.74 5.42 3.31
C TYR A 27 4.99 6.49 4.09
N VAL A 28 5.10 7.75 3.68
CA VAL A 28 4.41 8.86 4.31
C VAL A 28 2.91 8.70 4.15
N GLU A 29 2.43 8.41 2.94
CA GLU A 29 1.02 8.18 2.66
C GLU A 29 0.42 7.06 3.54
N ALA A 30 1.12 5.93 3.66
CA ALA A 30 0.70 4.83 4.51
C ALA A 30 0.64 5.23 5.98
N LEU A 31 1.62 6.00 6.46
CA LEU A 31 1.62 6.51 7.84
C LEU A 31 0.48 7.51 8.08
N LEU A 32 0.17 8.38 7.13
CA LEU A 32 -0.96 9.32 7.23
C LEU A 32 -2.30 8.56 7.34
N CYS A 33 -2.49 7.53 6.51
CA CYS A 33 -3.71 6.72 6.53
C CYS A 33 -3.81 5.81 7.75
N ILE A 34 -2.73 5.12 8.14
CA ILE A 34 -2.75 4.12 9.21
C ILE A 34 -2.63 4.77 10.59
N VAL A 35 -1.87 5.85 10.73
CA VAL A 35 -1.61 6.48 12.03
C VAL A 35 -2.44 7.74 12.21
N CYS A 36 -2.41 8.69 11.28
CA CYS A 36 -3.03 10.01 11.51
C CYS A 36 -4.56 10.01 11.39
N ALA A 37 -5.12 9.38 10.35
CA ALA A 37 -6.56 9.35 10.13
C ALA A 37 -7.39 8.78 11.31
N PRO A 38 -6.97 7.71 12.01
CA PRO A 38 -7.67 7.19 13.20
C PRO A 38 -7.80 8.20 14.33
N PHE A 39 -6.76 8.97 14.61
CA PHE A 39 -6.81 9.98 15.68
C PHE A 39 -7.80 11.10 15.40
N ILE A 40 -8.06 11.40 14.12
CA ILE A 40 -8.98 12.46 13.71
C ILE A 40 -10.44 11.98 13.70
N SER A 41 -10.68 10.67 13.54
CA SER A 41 -12.01 10.05 13.57
C SER A 41 -13.06 10.70 12.63
N ASP A 42 -12.61 11.30 11.52
CA ASP A 42 -13.50 11.90 10.50
C ASP A 42 -13.62 10.97 9.27
N PRO A 43 -14.77 10.32 9.05
CA PRO A 43 -14.94 9.37 7.94
C PRO A 43 -14.74 10.02 6.56
N LYS A 44 -15.02 11.32 6.40
CA LYS A 44 -14.82 12.01 5.13
C LYS A 44 -13.35 12.14 4.79
N LEU A 45 -12.53 12.45 5.79
CA LEU A 45 -11.08 12.50 5.64
C LEU A 45 -10.54 11.12 5.28
N TRP A 46 -10.97 10.06 5.96
CA TRP A 46 -10.59 8.68 5.64
C TRP A 46 -10.88 8.29 4.20
N ILE A 47 -12.09 8.59 3.71
CA ILE A 47 -12.50 8.29 2.34
C ILE A 47 -11.67 9.11 1.34
N SER A 48 -11.39 10.38 1.64
CA SER A 48 -10.56 11.22 0.78
C SER A 48 -9.14 10.68 0.68
N LEU A 49 -8.49 10.43 1.82
CA LEU A 49 -7.13 9.85 1.87
C LEU A 49 -7.06 8.50 1.15
N ALA A 50 -8.06 7.63 1.34
CA ALA A 50 -8.12 6.36 0.65
C ALA A 50 -8.24 6.50 -0.88
N ARG A 51 -9.00 7.48 -1.39
CA ARG A 51 -9.10 7.75 -2.84
C ARG A 51 -7.77 8.18 -3.42
N TRP A 52 -7.08 9.09 -2.75
CA TRP A 52 -5.76 9.55 -3.18
C TRP A 52 -4.74 8.42 -3.15
N SER A 53 -4.78 7.59 -2.11
CA SER A 53 -3.95 6.39 -2.01
C SER A 53 -4.17 5.43 -3.19
N LEU A 54 -5.42 5.09 -3.47
CA LEU A 54 -5.78 4.25 -4.62
C LEU A 54 -5.34 4.87 -5.96
N PHE A 55 -5.46 6.18 -6.09
CA PHE A 55 -5.04 6.89 -7.30
C PHE A 55 -3.52 6.80 -7.50
N TYR A 56 -2.72 7.08 -6.46
CA TYR A 56 -1.25 6.97 -6.55
C TYR A 56 -0.79 5.55 -6.82
N ASN A 57 -1.41 4.59 -6.15
CA ASN A 57 -1.10 3.19 -6.37
C ASN A 57 -1.44 2.75 -7.79
N LEU A 58 -2.60 3.13 -8.32
CA LEU A 58 -2.99 2.83 -9.69
C LEU A 58 -2.01 3.46 -10.69
N CYS A 59 -1.58 4.71 -10.48
CA CYS A 59 -0.57 5.36 -11.31
C CYS A 59 0.76 4.59 -11.31
N LEU A 60 1.24 4.12 -10.15
CA LEU A 60 2.46 3.32 -10.05
C LEU A 60 2.32 1.98 -10.79
N LEU A 61 1.20 1.28 -10.58
CA LEU A 61 0.91 0.00 -11.22
C LEU A 61 0.80 0.13 -12.74
N LEU A 62 0.10 1.15 -13.23
CA LEU A 62 -0.03 1.42 -14.67
C LEU A 62 1.31 1.80 -15.29
N SER A 63 2.11 2.64 -14.63
CA SER A 63 3.45 3.00 -15.10
C SER A 63 4.34 1.77 -15.22
N THR A 64 4.25 0.85 -14.27
CA THR A 64 4.97 -0.42 -14.29
C THR A 64 4.51 -1.30 -15.45
N ILE A 65 3.20 -1.42 -15.70
CA ILE A 65 2.67 -2.20 -16.82
C ILE A 65 3.10 -1.60 -18.17
N ILE A 66 3.03 -0.28 -18.31
CA ILE A 66 3.45 0.42 -19.53
C ILE A 66 4.94 0.18 -19.80
N LEU A 67 5.80 0.38 -18.80
CA LEU A 67 7.24 0.17 -18.94
C LEU A 67 7.60 -1.29 -19.22
N LEU A 68 6.83 -2.25 -18.66
CA LEU A 68 7.01 -3.68 -18.92
C LEU A 68 6.74 -4.03 -20.38
N LYS A 69 5.77 -3.35 -21.01
CA LYS A 69 5.36 -3.59 -22.40
C LYS A 69 6.17 -2.81 -23.43
N THR A 70 6.68 -1.63 -23.07
CA THR A 70 7.30 -0.71 -24.05
C THR A 70 8.81 -0.81 -24.11
N SER A 71 9.49 -0.93 -22.97
CA SER A 71 10.95 -0.76 -22.91
C SER A 71 11.71 -1.99 -22.46
N GLN A 72 11.05 -3.02 -21.91
CA GLN A 72 11.67 -4.18 -21.24
C GLN A 72 12.73 -3.84 -20.16
N ASN A 73 12.91 -2.57 -19.82
CA ASN A 73 13.88 -2.05 -18.85
C ASN A 73 13.34 -2.10 -17.41
N ILE A 74 12.51 -3.08 -17.09
CA ILE A 74 12.05 -3.33 -15.72
C ILE A 74 12.73 -4.58 -15.23
N SER A 75 13.57 -4.45 -14.21
CA SER A 75 14.19 -5.61 -13.56
C SER A 75 13.17 -6.37 -12.70
N LEU A 76 13.49 -7.61 -12.33
CA LEU A 76 12.70 -8.34 -11.32
C LEU A 76 12.62 -7.56 -9.99
N VAL A 77 13.69 -6.86 -9.60
CA VAL A 77 13.67 -6.07 -8.36
C VAL A 77 12.68 -4.92 -8.44
N ASP A 78 12.56 -4.24 -9.58
CA ASP A 78 11.56 -3.18 -9.76
C ASP A 78 10.14 -3.75 -9.57
N GLY A 79 9.84 -4.90 -10.19
CA GLY A 79 8.55 -5.57 -10.02
C GLY A 79 8.26 -5.98 -8.58
N LEU A 80 9.26 -6.51 -7.87
CA LEU A 80 9.14 -6.88 -6.46
C LEU A 80 8.94 -5.65 -5.57
N VAL A 81 9.67 -4.57 -5.80
CA VAL A 81 9.53 -3.31 -5.04
C VAL A 81 8.15 -2.70 -5.28
N VAL A 82 7.73 -2.56 -6.53
CA VAL A 82 6.41 -2.00 -6.88
C VAL A 82 5.30 -2.82 -6.22
N THR A 83 5.33 -4.15 -6.34
CA THR A 83 4.29 -4.99 -5.69
C THR A 83 4.31 -4.86 -4.18
N THR A 84 5.47 -4.75 -3.53
CA THR A 84 5.53 -4.47 -2.09
C THR A 84 5.00 -3.08 -1.71
N LEU A 85 5.33 -2.04 -2.47
CA LEU A 85 4.81 -0.68 -2.24
C LEU A 85 3.31 -0.62 -2.46
N SER A 86 2.79 -1.30 -3.48
CA SER A 86 1.35 -1.39 -3.72
C SER A 86 0.60 -2.10 -2.61
N SER A 87 1.18 -3.14 -2.02
CA SER A 87 0.59 -3.80 -0.85
C SER A 87 0.45 -2.84 0.36
N LEU A 88 1.33 -1.84 0.45
CA LEU A 88 1.29 -0.84 1.52
C LEU A 88 0.06 0.09 1.38
N SER A 89 -0.24 0.52 0.15
CA SER A 89 -1.45 1.30 -0.16
C SER A 89 -2.72 0.50 0.12
N ASP A 90 -2.76 -0.80 -0.24
CA ASP A 90 -3.91 -1.66 0.04
C ASP A 90 -4.18 -1.79 1.55
N VAL A 91 -3.12 -1.93 2.37
CA VAL A 91 -3.24 -1.97 3.85
C VAL A 91 -3.77 -0.63 4.38
N ALA A 92 -3.33 0.49 3.83
CA ALA A 92 -3.79 1.83 4.22
C ALA A 92 -5.28 2.03 3.91
N VAL A 93 -5.73 1.62 2.71
CA VAL A 93 -7.12 1.79 2.24
C VAL A 93 -8.09 0.84 2.95
N TYR A 94 -7.65 -0.35 3.35
CA TYR A 94 -8.51 -1.34 4.00
C TYR A 94 -9.23 -0.78 5.24
N ASN A 95 -8.55 0.05 6.03
CA ASN A 95 -9.15 0.69 7.22
C ASN A 95 -10.27 1.68 6.86
N ALA A 96 -10.25 2.30 5.68
CA ALA A 96 -11.31 3.19 5.22
C ALA A 96 -12.59 2.42 4.84
N VAL A 97 -12.48 1.17 4.40
CA VAL A 97 -13.63 0.32 4.02
C VAL A 97 -14.53 -0.02 5.22
N ILE A 98 -13.97 0.00 6.44
CA ILE A 98 -14.73 -0.19 7.69
C ILE A 98 -15.79 0.93 7.86
N TRP A 99 -15.53 2.11 7.29
CA TRP A 99 -16.43 3.25 7.33
C TRP A 99 -17.43 3.21 6.16
N LYS A 100 -18.61 2.65 6.42
CA LYS A 100 -19.72 2.62 5.46
C LYS A 100 -20.38 4.00 5.37
N GLU A 101 -20.07 4.77 4.33
CA GLU A 101 -20.96 5.85 3.87
C GLU A 101 -22.10 5.24 3.04
N ALA A 102 -23.34 5.65 3.31
CA ALA A 102 -24.54 5.17 2.60
C ALA A 102 -24.70 5.77 1.18
N ASP A 103 -23.71 6.50 0.69
CA ASP A 103 -23.84 7.42 -0.45
C ASP A 103 -23.13 6.91 -1.73
N THR A 104 -23.42 7.57 -2.85
CA THR A 104 -22.80 7.47 -4.18
C THR A 104 -21.27 7.43 -4.12
N SER A 105 -20.70 8.19 -3.18
CA SER A 105 -19.30 8.20 -2.74
C SER A 105 -18.69 6.78 -2.55
N ALA A 106 -19.47 5.86 -1.99
CA ALA A 106 -19.05 4.49 -1.69
C ALA A 106 -19.01 3.60 -2.94
N LYS A 107 -19.89 3.82 -3.94
CA LYS A 107 -19.86 3.04 -5.19
C LYS A 107 -18.59 3.33 -5.99
N THR A 108 -18.24 4.61 -6.12
CA THR A 108 -17.01 5.03 -6.80
C THR A 108 -15.77 4.51 -6.09
N LEU A 109 -15.73 4.60 -4.75
CA LEU A 109 -14.62 4.05 -3.96
C LEU A 109 -14.46 2.54 -4.15
N ARG A 110 -15.56 1.78 -4.18
CA ARG A 110 -15.52 0.33 -4.41
C ARG A 110 -15.03 -0.03 -5.80
N LEU A 111 -15.49 0.69 -6.83
CA LEU A 111 -15.00 0.50 -8.18
C LEU A 111 -13.49 0.78 -8.25
N ALA A 112 -13.05 1.90 -7.68
CA ALA A 112 -11.62 2.24 -7.60
C ALA A 112 -10.81 1.17 -6.86
N LEU A 113 -11.29 0.70 -5.70
CA LEU A 113 -10.64 -0.34 -4.92
C LEU A 113 -10.55 -1.66 -5.70
N PHE A 114 -11.63 -2.08 -6.36
CA PHE A 114 -11.66 -3.30 -7.15
C PHE A 114 -10.73 -3.20 -8.37
N SER A 115 -10.77 -2.10 -9.10
CA SER A 115 -9.88 -1.87 -10.24
C SER A 115 -8.40 -1.85 -9.81
N ASN A 116 -8.08 -1.15 -8.73
CA ASN A 116 -6.73 -1.13 -8.16
C ASN A 116 -6.27 -2.54 -7.75
N SER A 117 -7.11 -3.26 -7.01
CA SER A 117 -6.83 -4.64 -6.56
C SER A 117 -6.62 -5.57 -7.74
N LEU A 118 -7.46 -5.48 -8.78
CA LEU A 118 -7.35 -6.30 -9.99
C LEU A 118 -6.00 -6.10 -10.66
N VAL A 119 -5.61 -4.84 -10.89
CA VAL A 119 -4.32 -4.50 -11.52
C VAL A 119 -3.16 -4.97 -10.65
N TYR A 120 -3.24 -4.72 -9.33
CA TYR A 120 -2.22 -5.14 -8.35
C TYR A 120 -2.02 -6.66 -8.36
N TYR A 121 -3.09 -7.45 -8.20
CA TYR A 121 -2.97 -8.90 -8.14
C TYR A 121 -2.54 -9.51 -9.46
N VAL A 122 -3.04 -9.01 -10.60
CA VAL A 122 -2.60 -9.49 -11.93
C VAL A 122 -1.13 -9.19 -12.16
N LEU A 123 -0.66 -7.99 -11.81
CA LEU A 123 0.76 -7.64 -11.91
C LEU A 123 1.61 -8.51 -10.96
N GLY A 124 1.18 -8.68 -9.71
CA GLY A 124 1.85 -9.53 -8.73
C GLY A 124 1.98 -10.98 -9.18
N ILE A 125 0.89 -11.58 -9.67
CA ILE A 125 0.90 -12.93 -10.25
C ILE A 125 1.88 -12.99 -11.43
N THR A 126 1.87 -11.99 -12.31
CA THR A 126 2.79 -11.93 -13.46
C THR A 126 4.26 -11.86 -13.02
N VAL A 127 4.59 -11.00 -12.07
CA VAL A 127 5.96 -10.86 -11.52
C VAL A 127 6.44 -12.19 -10.91
N TRP A 128 5.64 -12.83 -10.07
CA TRP A 128 6.03 -14.09 -9.40
C TRP A 128 6.01 -15.31 -10.33
N ALA A 129 5.05 -15.38 -11.25
CA ALA A 129 4.97 -16.45 -12.26
C ALA A 129 6.16 -16.40 -13.21
N SER A 130 6.57 -15.20 -13.63
CA SER A 130 7.70 -15.02 -14.54
C SER A 130 9.04 -14.78 -13.85
N ALA A 131 9.12 -14.80 -12.51
CA ALA A 131 10.32 -14.40 -11.75
C ALA A 131 11.67 -14.91 -12.31
N PRO A 132 11.85 -16.19 -12.73
CA PRO A 132 13.12 -16.66 -13.28
C PRO A 132 13.58 -15.92 -14.54
N ILE A 133 12.62 -15.42 -15.33
CA ILE A 133 12.84 -14.79 -16.64
C ILE A 133 12.33 -13.34 -16.73
N PHE A 134 11.80 -12.80 -15.63
CA PHE A 134 11.16 -11.49 -15.61
C PHE A 134 12.19 -10.39 -15.88
N GLY A 135 11.94 -9.56 -16.89
CA GLY A 135 12.78 -8.38 -17.14
C GLY A 135 14.20 -8.70 -17.61
N LEU A 136 14.46 -9.92 -18.10
CA LEU A 136 15.75 -10.28 -18.63
C LEU A 136 15.98 -9.61 -19.99
N SER A 137 17.15 -8.99 -20.16
CA SER A 137 17.68 -8.62 -21.48
C SER A 137 18.20 -9.86 -22.20
N SER A 138 18.42 -9.77 -23.52
CA SER A 138 18.93 -10.86 -24.37
C SER A 138 20.23 -11.50 -23.85
N ASP A 139 21.01 -10.73 -23.10
CA ASP A 139 22.35 -11.11 -22.65
C ASP A 139 22.35 -11.76 -21.26
N CYS A 140 21.17 -11.80 -20.60
CA CYS A 140 20.99 -12.36 -19.26
C CYS A 140 20.04 -13.54 -19.29
N HIS A 141 20.55 -14.73 -18.93
CA HIS A 141 19.75 -15.96 -19.01
C HIS A 141 18.90 -16.25 -17.76
N THR A 142 19.19 -15.64 -16.60
CA THR A 142 18.45 -15.95 -15.36
C THR A 142 18.53 -14.88 -14.26
N ASN A 143 17.44 -14.74 -13.49
CA ASN A 143 17.36 -13.95 -12.26
C ASN A 143 17.76 -14.72 -11.00
N ALA A 144 18.58 -15.78 -11.11
CA ALA A 144 18.92 -16.66 -9.99
C ALA A 144 19.60 -15.95 -8.80
N HIS A 145 20.23 -14.80 -9.04
CA HIS A 145 20.93 -13.98 -8.04
C HIS A 145 20.01 -12.99 -7.31
N VAL A 146 18.78 -12.75 -7.81
CA VAL A 146 17.87 -11.77 -7.21
C VAL A 146 17.30 -12.29 -5.89
N VAL A 147 17.49 -11.50 -4.83
CA VAL A 147 17.05 -11.83 -3.47
C VAL A 147 15.87 -10.96 -3.06
N PHE A 148 14.78 -11.59 -2.62
CA PHE A 148 13.64 -10.95 -1.99
C PHE A 148 13.73 -11.08 -0.46
N ALA A 149 13.60 -9.98 0.27
CA ALA A 149 13.77 -9.98 1.73
C ALA A 149 12.44 -10.19 2.46
N LEU A 150 11.88 -11.41 2.42
CA LEU A 150 10.61 -11.74 3.07
C LEU A 150 10.67 -11.48 4.59
N ILE A 151 9.98 -10.45 5.08
CA ILE A 151 9.97 -10.07 6.50
C ILE A 151 11.41 -9.84 7.00
N GLY A 152 12.25 -9.24 6.16
CA GLY A 152 13.67 -8.97 6.46
C GLY A 152 14.62 -10.15 6.24
N PHE A 153 14.12 -11.37 6.02
CA PHE A 153 14.95 -12.54 5.74
C PHE A 153 15.25 -12.65 4.24
N PRO A 154 16.53 -12.70 3.81
CA PRO A 154 16.88 -12.80 2.41
C PRO A 154 16.56 -14.20 1.87
N VAL A 155 15.67 -14.27 0.87
CA VAL A 155 15.30 -15.49 0.15
C VAL A 155 15.45 -15.23 -1.34
N ARG A 156 15.99 -16.18 -2.11
CA ARG A 156 16.06 -16.03 -3.58
C ARG A 156 14.64 -15.94 -4.15
N ALA A 157 14.37 -14.93 -4.97
CA ALA A 157 13.04 -14.69 -5.53
C ALA A 157 12.58 -15.80 -6.50
N THR A 158 13.53 -16.54 -7.06
CA THR A 158 13.30 -17.60 -8.05
C THR A 158 12.95 -18.96 -7.45
N VAL A 159 13.05 -19.13 -6.13
CA VAL A 159 12.81 -20.43 -5.48
C VAL A 159 11.34 -20.82 -5.61
N LEU A 160 11.09 -22.07 -6.02
CA LEU A 160 9.76 -22.56 -6.36
C LEU A 160 8.75 -22.40 -5.24
N TRP A 161 9.10 -22.76 -3.99
CA TRP A 161 8.16 -22.69 -2.87
C TRP A 161 7.68 -21.27 -2.60
N LEU A 162 8.58 -20.27 -2.69
CA LEU A 162 8.25 -18.86 -2.46
C LEU A 162 7.33 -18.34 -3.57
N ARG A 163 7.63 -18.68 -4.82
CA ARG A 163 6.81 -18.31 -5.97
C ARG A 163 5.40 -18.89 -5.89
N VAL A 164 5.29 -20.20 -5.59
CA VAL A 164 3.99 -20.86 -5.42
C VAL A 164 3.22 -20.19 -4.30
N LEU A 165 3.85 -19.97 -3.14
CA LEU A 165 3.21 -19.28 -2.01
C LEU A 165 2.67 -17.91 -2.41
N MET A 166 3.48 -17.07 -3.06
CA MET A 166 3.09 -15.71 -3.45
C MET A 166 1.99 -15.71 -4.51
N ILE A 167 2.08 -16.58 -5.52
CA ILE A 167 1.02 -16.71 -6.55
C ILE A 167 -0.29 -17.17 -5.92
N THR A 168 -0.25 -18.12 -5.00
CA THR A 168 -1.44 -18.61 -4.28
C THR A 168 -2.06 -17.50 -3.43
N LEU A 169 -1.25 -16.75 -2.66
CA LEU A 169 -1.73 -15.62 -1.86
C LEU A 169 -2.35 -14.51 -2.73
N MET A 170 -1.70 -14.16 -3.85
CA MET A 170 -2.23 -13.14 -4.77
C MET A 170 -3.51 -13.60 -5.48
N SER A 171 -3.58 -14.88 -5.87
CA SER A 171 -4.79 -15.45 -6.49
C SER A 171 -5.96 -15.51 -5.50
N LEU A 172 -5.68 -15.87 -4.24
CA LEU A 172 -6.67 -15.83 -3.17
C LEU A 172 -7.15 -14.40 -2.90
N GLY A 173 -6.24 -13.43 -2.85
CA GLY A 173 -6.57 -12.01 -2.70
C GLY A 173 -7.46 -11.49 -3.84
N LEU A 174 -7.14 -11.86 -5.08
CA LEU A 174 -7.97 -11.52 -6.25
C LEU A 174 -9.37 -12.12 -6.16
N LEU A 175 -9.48 -13.38 -5.74
CA LEU A 175 -10.78 -14.03 -5.53
C LEU A 175 -11.60 -13.32 -4.44
N ILE A 176 -10.98 -12.97 -3.31
CA ILE A 176 -11.63 -12.23 -2.23
C ILE A 176 -12.10 -10.86 -2.72
N ALA A 177 -11.27 -10.14 -3.48
CA ALA A 177 -11.64 -8.84 -4.05
C ALA A 177 -12.83 -8.94 -5.00
N ALA A 178 -12.86 -9.97 -5.86
CA ALA A 178 -13.97 -10.23 -6.78
C ALA A 178 -15.26 -10.57 -6.04
N ILE A 179 -15.22 -11.44 -5.03
CA ILE A 179 -16.38 -11.77 -4.18
C ILE A 179 -16.87 -10.52 -3.44
N GLY A 180 -15.95 -9.71 -2.91
CA GLY A 180 -16.22 -8.44 -2.25
C GLY A 180 -16.95 -7.44 -3.14
N PHE A 181 -16.52 -7.34 -4.40
CA PHE A 181 -17.16 -6.49 -5.39
C PHE A 181 -18.56 -7.01 -5.77
N MET A 182 -18.69 -8.31 -6.05
CA MET A 182 -19.96 -8.91 -6.48
C MET A 182 -21.02 -8.94 -5.37
N SER A 183 -20.61 -9.08 -4.11
CA SER A 183 -21.53 -9.15 -2.97
C SER A 183 -22.13 -7.79 -2.58
N GLY A 184 -21.78 -6.72 -3.30
CA GLY A 184 -22.56 -5.47 -3.38
C GLY A 184 -22.62 -4.59 -2.13
N SER A 185 -22.30 -5.10 -0.94
CA SER A 185 -22.13 -4.40 0.36
C SER A 185 -22.30 -5.32 1.56
N ASP A 186 -22.78 -6.55 1.37
CA ASP A 186 -22.93 -7.53 2.45
C ASP A 186 -21.80 -8.53 2.38
N LEU A 187 -20.55 -8.03 2.34
CA LEU A 187 -19.41 -8.88 2.65
C LEU A 187 -19.57 -9.25 4.12
N LYS A 188 -20.35 -10.31 4.36
CA LYS A 188 -20.50 -10.94 5.66
C LYS A 188 -19.08 -11.21 6.09
N LEU A 189 -18.65 -10.48 7.13
CA LEU A 189 -17.33 -10.67 7.68
C LEU A 189 -17.12 -12.17 7.89
N PRO A 190 -15.91 -12.69 7.61
CA PRO A 190 -15.68 -14.12 7.60
C PRO A 190 -16.24 -14.77 8.88
N PRO A 191 -16.74 -16.01 8.82
CA PRO A 191 -17.57 -16.59 9.88
C PRO A 191 -16.97 -16.49 11.28
N PHE A 192 -15.64 -16.62 11.40
CA PHE A 192 -14.93 -16.46 12.68
C PHE A 192 -15.13 -15.07 13.30
N MET A 193 -15.17 -14.05 12.46
CA MET A 193 -15.39 -12.68 12.88
C MET A 193 -16.88 -12.49 13.21
N SER A 194 -17.81 -13.13 12.48
CA SER A 194 -19.27 -13.16 12.79
C SER A 194 -19.61 -13.66 14.20
N ILE A 195 -18.80 -14.58 14.73
CA ILE A 195 -18.93 -15.09 16.10
C ILE A 195 -18.48 -14.04 17.13
N ALA A 196 -17.45 -13.24 16.83
CA ALA A 196 -17.10 -12.07 17.66
C ALA A 196 -18.16 -10.96 17.57
N PHE A 197 -18.80 -10.81 16.39
CA PHE A 197 -19.84 -9.80 16.11
C PHE A 197 -21.13 -9.99 16.93
N SER A 198 -21.53 -11.23 17.24
CA SER A 198 -22.78 -11.49 17.98
C SER A 198 -22.75 -10.98 19.43
N ARG A 199 -21.57 -10.68 19.96
CA ARG A 199 -21.36 -10.24 21.35
C ARG A 199 -21.46 -8.71 21.54
N HIS A 200 -21.51 -7.91 20.48
CA HIS A 200 -21.60 -6.45 20.56
C HIS A 200 -22.86 -5.93 19.86
N GLY A 201 -23.90 -5.61 20.65
CA GLY A 201 -25.22 -5.20 20.15
C GLY A 201 -25.29 -3.80 19.49
N ASN A 202 -24.18 -3.05 19.39
CA ASN A 202 -24.16 -1.73 18.77
C ASN A 202 -23.09 -1.60 17.66
N SER A 203 -23.52 -1.26 16.44
CA SER A 203 -22.69 -1.07 15.24
C SER A 203 -21.53 -0.10 15.43
N GLU A 204 -21.69 0.96 16.23
CA GLU A 204 -20.62 1.94 16.48
C GLU A 204 -19.52 1.41 17.43
N SER A 205 -19.93 0.72 18.50
CA SER A 205 -18.97 0.06 19.41
C SER A 205 -18.13 -0.98 18.68
N LEU A 206 -18.75 -1.63 17.69
CA LEU A 206 -18.14 -2.66 16.89
C LEU A 206 -17.12 -2.11 15.89
N LYS A 207 -17.44 -1.01 15.20
CA LYS A 207 -16.46 -0.31 14.33
C LYS A 207 -15.23 0.12 15.12
N ARG A 208 -15.43 0.68 16.32
CA ARG A 208 -14.32 1.08 17.20
C ARG A 208 -13.47 -0.11 17.62
N TRP A 209 -14.10 -1.23 18.00
CA TRP A 209 -13.36 -2.45 18.35
C TRP A 209 -12.59 -3.01 17.15
N LEU A 210 -13.21 -3.06 15.97
CA LEU A 210 -12.54 -3.51 14.74
C LEU A 210 -11.33 -2.64 14.42
N LEU A 211 -11.49 -1.31 14.44
CA LEU A 211 -10.39 -0.38 14.22
C LEU A 211 -9.28 -0.58 15.25
N ALA A 212 -9.62 -0.72 16.53
CA ALA A 212 -8.63 -0.98 17.58
C ALA A 212 -7.89 -2.31 17.38
N ALA A 213 -8.56 -3.33 16.85
CA ALA A 213 -7.97 -4.63 16.56
C ALA A 213 -7.13 -4.65 15.27
N THR A 214 -7.56 -3.96 14.21
CA THR A 214 -6.86 -3.93 12.92
C THR A 214 -5.69 -2.95 12.92
N MET A 215 -5.75 -1.86 13.70
CA MET A 215 -4.71 -0.84 13.79
C MET A 215 -3.30 -1.42 14.06
N PRO A 216 -3.07 -2.20 15.13
CA PRO A 216 -1.74 -2.78 15.39
C PRO A 216 -1.27 -3.69 14.25
N LEU A 217 -2.19 -4.45 13.66
CA LEU A 217 -1.87 -5.33 12.55
C LEU A 217 -1.49 -4.55 11.28
N SER A 218 -2.21 -3.46 10.98
CA SER A 218 -1.88 -2.55 9.87
C SER A 218 -0.53 -1.87 10.09
N VAL A 219 -0.24 -1.39 11.30
CA VAL A 219 1.06 -0.80 11.64
C VAL A 219 2.18 -1.83 11.50
N ALA A 220 2.01 -3.03 12.05
CA ALA A 220 3.00 -4.10 11.94
C ALA A 220 3.24 -4.47 10.46
N THR A 221 2.17 -4.63 9.68
CA THR A 221 2.28 -4.92 8.25
C THR A 221 2.99 -3.79 7.51
N CYS A 222 2.67 -2.53 7.81
CA CYS A 222 3.34 -1.35 7.25
C CYS A 222 4.85 -1.38 7.51
N VAL A 223 5.26 -1.59 8.77
CA VAL A 223 6.68 -1.66 9.15
C VAL A 223 7.37 -2.83 8.45
N LEU A 224 6.76 -4.01 8.44
CA LEU A 224 7.33 -5.20 7.79
C LEU A 224 7.46 -5.03 6.28
N THR A 225 6.51 -4.36 5.62
CA THR A 225 6.60 -4.04 4.19
C THR A 225 7.72 -3.05 3.92
N ILE A 226 7.86 -1.98 4.71
CA ILE A 226 8.98 -1.03 4.60
C ILE A 226 10.32 -1.77 4.75
N VAL A 227 10.46 -2.59 5.81
CA VAL A 227 11.68 -3.38 6.05
C VAL A 227 11.95 -4.34 4.89
N THR A 228 10.91 -5.01 4.38
CA THR A 228 11.01 -5.92 3.22
C THR A 228 11.50 -5.19 1.98
N THR A 229 10.96 -4.01 1.67
CA THR A 229 11.37 -3.20 0.52
C THR A 229 12.82 -2.71 0.67
N GLU A 230 13.16 -2.08 1.79
CA GLU A 230 14.51 -1.54 2.02
C GLU A 230 15.57 -2.65 2.05
N ARG A 231 15.24 -3.77 2.70
CA ARG A 231 16.16 -4.90 2.78
C ARG A 231 16.34 -5.56 1.42
N THR A 232 15.27 -5.70 0.62
CA THR A 232 15.35 -6.20 -0.77
C THR A 232 16.31 -5.34 -1.59
N LEU A 233 16.21 -4.02 -1.52
CA LEU A 233 17.14 -3.13 -2.22
C LEU A 233 18.58 -3.23 -1.71
N SER A 234 18.75 -3.34 -0.40
CA SER A 234 20.07 -3.44 0.23
C SER A 234 20.79 -4.73 -0.13
N VAL A 235 20.12 -5.88 -0.11
CA VAL A 235 20.76 -7.19 -0.35
C VAL A 235 21.14 -7.41 -1.82
N ASN A 236 20.45 -6.73 -2.75
CA ASN A 236 20.81 -6.73 -4.17
C ASN A 236 21.81 -5.63 -4.55
N GLY A 237 22.32 -4.84 -3.59
CA GLY A 237 23.30 -3.78 -3.87
C GLY A 237 22.75 -2.56 -4.62
N LEU A 238 21.42 -2.41 -4.71
CA LEU A 238 20.78 -1.39 -5.54
C LEU A 238 20.50 -0.07 -4.81
N ARG A 239 20.76 0.00 -3.50
CA ARG A 239 20.43 1.17 -2.68
C ARG A 239 21.04 2.47 -3.22
N ASN A 240 22.30 2.42 -3.67
CA ASN A 240 23.00 3.60 -4.19
C ASN A 240 22.42 4.09 -5.54
N GLY A 241 21.87 3.19 -6.36
CA GLY A 241 21.24 3.55 -7.63
C GLY A 241 19.91 4.30 -7.47
N THR A 242 19.28 4.23 -6.28
CA THR A 242 17.98 4.86 -6.03
C THR A 242 18.04 6.32 -5.57
N VAL A 243 19.25 6.88 -5.41
CA VAL A 243 19.46 8.23 -4.85
C VAL A 243 19.20 9.32 -5.89
N GLN A 244 19.23 8.99 -7.18
CA GLN A 244 18.98 9.97 -8.25
C GLN A 244 17.51 10.41 -8.21
N TRP A 245 17.30 11.72 -8.09
CA TRP A 245 15.97 12.33 -8.17
C TRP A 245 15.57 12.52 -9.63
N THR A 246 14.47 11.90 -10.01
CA THR A 246 13.85 12.07 -11.32
C THR A 246 12.57 12.91 -11.21
N LEU A 247 12.06 13.36 -12.36
CA LEU A 247 10.78 14.07 -12.41
C LEU A 247 9.64 13.21 -11.83
N GLY A 248 9.63 11.89 -12.12
CA GLY A 248 8.62 10.96 -11.60
C GLY A 248 8.63 10.91 -10.07
N GLN A 249 9.81 10.84 -9.46
CA GLN A 249 9.96 10.88 -8.00
C GLN A 249 9.50 12.21 -7.41
N LEU A 250 9.84 13.34 -8.03
CA LEU A 250 9.40 14.65 -7.56
C LEU A 250 7.88 14.77 -7.61
N MET A 251 7.26 14.32 -8.70
CA MET A 251 5.80 14.31 -8.84
C MET A 251 5.14 13.44 -7.77
N ALA A 252 5.69 12.25 -7.47
CA ALA A 252 5.17 11.40 -6.40
C ALA A 252 5.17 12.11 -5.03
N VAL A 253 6.21 12.88 -4.72
CA VAL A 253 6.29 13.65 -3.48
C VAL A 253 5.35 14.86 -3.50
N LEU A 254 5.26 15.60 -4.60
CA LEU A 254 4.36 16.76 -4.73
C LEU A 254 2.89 16.37 -4.56
N LEU A 255 2.53 15.20 -5.06
CA LEU A 255 1.19 14.63 -4.93
C LEU A 255 0.80 14.37 -3.46
N LEU A 256 1.75 14.12 -2.55
CA LEU A 256 1.46 14.05 -1.11
C LEU A 256 0.97 15.38 -0.51
N GLY A 257 1.21 16.50 -1.18
CA GLY A 257 0.78 17.82 -0.70
C GLY A 257 -0.71 17.89 -0.42
N HIS A 258 -1.54 17.22 -1.23
CA HIS A 258 -2.99 17.20 -1.03
C HIS A 258 -3.44 16.47 0.24
N PRO A 259 -3.12 15.16 0.46
CA PRO A 259 -3.53 14.47 1.68
C PRO A 259 -2.95 15.11 2.95
N ILE A 260 -1.72 15.65 2.89
CA ILE A 260 -1.14 16.42 4.00
C ILE A 260 -1.98 17.67 4.27
N GLY A 261 -2.34 18.42 3.22
CA GLY A 261 -3.16 19.62 3.33
C GLY A 261 -4.54 19.35 3.95
N GLU A 262 -5.19 18.24 3.59
CA GLU A 262 -6.48 17.84 4.18
C GLU A 262 -6.35 17.55 5.69
N ILE A 263 -5.31 16.79 6.08
CA ILE A 263 -5.02 16.48 7.49
C ILE A 263 -4.76 17.77 8.27
N VAL A 264 -3.88 18.64 7.76
CA VAL A 264 -3.52 19.91 8.39
C VAL A 264 -4.76 20.79 8.57
N THR A 265 -5.56 20.96 7.51
CA THR A 265 -6.80 21.75 7.55
C THR A 265 -7.76 21.20 8.61
N LYS A 266 -7.89 19.87 8.69
CA LYS A 266 -8.78 19.24 9.66
C LYS A 266 -8.28 19.41 11.10
N VAL A 267 -6.98 19.23 11.35
CA VAL A 267 -6.36 19.47 12.66
C VAL A 267 -6.56 20.92 13.12
N PHE A 268 -6.32 21.89 12.23
CA PHE A 268 -6.58 23.30 12.53
C PHE A 268 -8.05 23.56 12.84
N SER A 269 -8.99 22.96 12.09
CA SER A 269 -10.42 23.14 12.33
C SER A 269 -10.86 22.64 13.72
N ILE A 270 -10.29 21.53 14.18
CA ILE A 270 -10.56 20.96 15.51
C ILE A 270 -10.02 21.92 16.59
N TYR A 271 -8.76 22.33 16.46
CA TYR A 271 -8.10 23.22 17.41
C TYR A 271 -8.84 24.56 17.60
N PHE A 272 -9.28 25.20 16.51
CA PHE A 272 -10.01 26.46 16.60
C PHE A 272 -11.45 26.30 17.12
N SER A 273 -12.10 25.16 16.85
CA SER A 273 -13.45 24.88 17.37
C SER A 273 -13.47 24.78 18.90
N GLU A 274 -12.47 24.14 19.50
CA GLU A 274 -12.34 24.03 20.96
C GLU A 274 -12.15 25.40 21.62
N LYS A 275 -11.30 26.26 21.03
CA LYS A 275 -11.06 27.61 21.56
C LYS A 275 -12.32 28.49 21.55
N LYS A 276 -13.18 28.32 20.54
CA LYS A 276 -14.45 29.08 20.47
C LYS A 276 -15.43 28.65 21.57
N HIS A 277 -15.47 27.37 21.94
CA HIS A 277 -16.37 26.87 22.99
C HIS A 277 -15.86 27.18 24.40
N GLY A 278 -14.54 27.23 24.61
CA GLY A 278 -13.96 27.59 25.91
C GLY A 278 -14.29 29.01 26.39
N ASN A 279 -14.59 29.94 25.49
CA ASN A 279 -14.93 31.33 25.83
C ASN A 279 -16.41 31.58 26.15
N CYS A 280 -17.30 30.59 26.01
CA CYS A 280 -18.75 30.78 26.22
C CYS A 280 -19.26 30.41 27.63
N ASN A 281 -18.40 30.00 28.57
CA ASN A 281 -18.83 29.50 29.90
C ASN A 281 -18.63 30.47 31.09
N CYS A 282 -18.49 31.79 30.85
CA CYS A 282 -18.21 32.75 31.93
C CYS A 282 -19.36 33.68 32.34
N GLY A 283 -20.64 33.33 32.12
CA GLY A 283 -21.70 34.15 32.72
C GLY A 283 -23.12 33.69 32.45
N PHE A 284 -23.76 33.08 33.45
CA PHE A 284 -24.94 33.63 34.12
C PHE A 284 -25.43 32.62 35.18
N SER A 285 -24.95 32.80 36.42
CA SER A 285 -25.70 32.37 37.60
C SER A 285 -25.99 33.64 38.37
N MET A 286 -27.13 34.28 38.05
CA MET A 286 -27.74 35.25 38.95
C MET A 286 -28.59 34.45 39.93
N ALA A 287 -28.09 34.34 41.15
CA ALA A 287 -28.91 34.13 42.34
C ALA A 287 -29.48 35.47 42.81
#